data_AF-A0A7K7FBA5-F1
#
_entry.id   AF-A0A7K7FBA5-F1
#
_cell.length_a   1.000
_cell.length_b   1.000
_cell.length_c   1.000
_cell.angle_alpha   90.00
_cell.angle_beta   90.00
_cell.angle_gamma   90.00
#
_symmetry.space_group_name_H-M   'P 1'
#
loop_
_entity.id
_entity.type
_entity.pdbx_description
1 polymer ?
#
loop_
_entity_poly.entity_id
_entity_poly.type
_entity_poly.pdbx_seq_one_letter_code
_entity_poly.pdbx_strand_id
1 'polypeptide(L)'
;LPPAGLFRGPDRCCREHDQCSAQITALQFSYGIRNYRLHTVSHCDCDARCGGGAAGGGDVPEGGARPLPHRPRLPRRFRQCLLALNDTISNIIGVTFFNLLEVPCFVLEESEECVQWHWWGGCERYGVVPLARMVQQSQYHYGLPVE
;
A
#
# COMPACT_ATOMS: atom_id res chain seq x y z
N LEU A 1 18.09 13.29 23.19
CA LEU A 1 16.81 12.96 22.55
C LEU A 1 16.22 14.26 22.01
N PRO A 2 15.84 14.34 20.72
CA PRO A 2 15.18 15.52 20.19
C PRO A 2 13.78 15.70 20.84
N PRO A 3 13.28 16.94 20.97
CA PRO A 3 11.97 17.22 21.56
C PRO A 3 10.82 16.65 20.72
N ALA A 4 9.74 16.25 21.38
CA ALA A 4 8.51 15.78 20.74
C ALA A 4 7.97 16.87 19.79
N GLY A 5 7.88 16.56 18.49
CA GLY A 5 7.42 17.48 17.46
C GLY A 5 8.51 18.16 16.62
N LEU A 6 9.78 17.76 16.74
CA LEU A 6 10.85 18.24 15.84
C LEU A 6 10.67 17.74 14.38
N PHE A 7 9.96 16.63 14.16
CA PHE A 7 9.76 16.00 12.84
C PHE A 7 8.28 15.88 12.45
N ARG A 8 7.45 16.87 12.81
CA ARG A 8 5.99 16.86 12.55
C ARG A 8 5.58 16.55 11.11
N GLY A 9 6.40 16.93 10.13
CA GLY A 9 6.17 16.62 8.71
C GLY A 9 6.32 15.13 8.44
N PRO A 10 7.54 14.57 8.53
CA PRO A 10 7.76 13.15 8.27
C PRO A 10 6.93 12.22 9.17
N ASP A 11 6.77 12.57 10.45
CA ASP A 11 5.96 11.80 11.41
C ASP A 11 4.50 11.70 10.96
N ARG A 12 3.95 12.76 10.35
CA ARG A 12 2.61 12.75 9.79
C ARG A 12 2.51 11.79 8.60
N CYS A 13 3.49 11.77 7.70
CA CYS A 13 3.50 10.85 6.57
C CYS A 13 3.53 9.39 7.03
N CYS A 14 4.37 9.05 8.02
CA CYS A 14 4.44 7.71 8.59
C CYS A 14 3.13 7.33 9.30
N ARG A 15 2.57 8.24 10.10
CA ARG A 15 1.31 7.98 10.82
C ARG A 15 0.12 7.77 9.90
N GLU A 16 0.05 8.51 8.79
CA GLU A 16 -0.96 8.30 7.75
C GLU A 16 -0.74 6.95 7.05
N HIS A 17 0.51 6.58 6.75
CA HIS A 17 0.87 5.31 6.13
C HIS A 17 0.53 4.08 6.99
N ASP A 18 0.79 4.15 8.30
CA ASP A 18 0.49 3.07 9.26
C ASP A 18 -1.01 2.76 9.39
N GLN A 19 -1.89 3.64 8.89
CA GLN A 19 -3.34 3.47 8.88
C GLN A 19 -3.85 2.90 7.56
N CYS A 20 -2.97 2.34 6.72
CA CYS A 20 -3.36 1.72 5.47
C CYS A 20 -4.43 0.64 5.68
N SER A 21 -5.50 0.69 4.90
CA SER A 21 -6.64 -0.23 5.08
C SER A 21 -6.30 -1.70 4.82
N ALA A 22 -5.23 -1.96 4.09
CA ALA A 22 -4.75 -3.30 3.78
C ALA A 22 -3.24 -3.35 4.02
N GLN A 23 -2.86 -4.09 5.06
CA GLN A 23 -1.48 -4.32 5.45
C GLN A 23 -1.32 -5.74 6.00
N ILE A 24 -0.11 -6.26 5.90
CA ILE A 24 0.30 -7.56 6.44
C ILE A 24 1.47 -7.29 7.38
N THR A 25 1.22 -7.42 8.68
CA THR A 25 2.25 -7.14 9.69
C THR A 25 3.36 -8.17 9.65
N ALA A 26 4.47 -7.87 10.34
CA ALA A 26 5.60 -8.78 10.45
C ALA A 26 5.14 -10.17 10.94
N LEU A 27 5.59 -11.23 10.27
CA LEU A 27 5.31 -12.63 10.59
C LEU A 27 3.83 -13.06 10.46
N GLN A 28 2.94 -12.15 10.03
CA GLN A 28 1.51 -12.44 9.87
C GLN A 28 1.23 -13.27 8.61
N PHE A 29 0.19 -14.10 8.68
CA PHE A 29 -0.44 -14.71 7.51
C PHE A 29 -1.73 -13.97 7.18
N SER A 30 -1.84 -13.44 5.96
CA SER A 30 -3.03 -12.75 5.46
C SER A 30 -3.06 -12.77 3.93
N TYR A 31 -4.25 -12.66 3.33
CA TYR A 31 -4.45 -12.64 1.87
C TYR A 31 -3.72 -13.78 1.14
N GLY A 32 -3.68 -14.98 1.74
CA GLY A 32 -3.05 -16.16 1.17
C GLY A 32 -1.51 -16.21 1.21
N ILE A 33 -0.84 -15.23 1.84
CA ILE A 33 0.63 -15.22 1.95
C ILE A 33 1.09 -15.04 3.41
N ARG A 34 2.30 -15.52 3.72
CA ARG A 34 2.99 -15.24 4.99
C ARG A 34 4.05 -14.17 4.80
N ASN A 35 3.98 -13.10 5.57
CA ASN A 35 5.04 -12.09 5.61
C ASN A 35 6.20 -12.54 6.52
N TYR A 36 7.18 -13.25 5.95
CA TYR A 36 8.38 -13.66 6.70
C TYR A 36 9.32 -12.49 7.08
N ARG A 37 9.00 -11.27 6.68
CA ARG A 37 9.81 -10.07 6.98
C ARG A 37 9.49 -9.57 8.39
N LEU A 38 10.45 -8.90 9.02
CA LEU A 38 10.32 -8.29 10.35
C LEU A 38 9.68 -6.88 10.31
N HIS A 39 9.10 -6.50 9.19
CA HIS A 39 8.41 -5.22 8.99
C HIS A 39 7.05 -5.45 8.32
N THR A 40 6.16 -4.49 8.49
CA THR A 40 4.84 -4.48 7.84
C THR A 40 4.99 -4.20 6.36
N VAL A 41 4.24 -4.95 5.55
CA VAL A 41 4.09 -4.70 4.11
C VAL A 41 2.69 -4.12 3.90
N SER A 42 2.56 -3.09 3.08
CA SER A 42 1.29 -2.39 2.83
C SER A 42 0.82 -2.55 1.38
N HIS A 43 -0.43 -2.18 1.11
CA HIS A 43 -0.96 -2.17 -0.25
C HIS A 43 -0.24 -1.12 -1.11
N CYS A 44 0.04 -1.44 -2.38
CA CYS A 44 0.79 -0.54 -3.27
C CYS A 44 0.14 0.85 -3.46
N ASP A 45 -1.18 0.97 -3.25
CA ASP A 45 -1.85 2.28 -3.26
C ASP A 45 -1.44 3.20 -2.12
N CYS A 46 -1.08 2.63 -0.96
CA CYS A 46 -0.58 3.40 0.18
C CYS A 46 0.86 3.88 -0.06
N ASP A 47 1.64 3.18 -0.89
CA ASP A 47 3.07 3.46 -1.07
C ASP A 47 3.44 4.24 -2.35
N ALA A 48 2.74 4.02 -3.47
CA ALA A 48 3.22 4.38 -4.81
C ALA A 48 3.26 5.89 -5.16
N ARG A 49 3.93 6.21 -6.28
CA ARG A 49 3.78 7.47 -7.04
C ARG A 49 2.57 7.34 -7.97
N CYS A 50 1.76 8.39 -8.15
CA CYS A 50 0.90 8.47 -9.35
C CYS A 50 1.76 8.48 -10.61
N GLY A 51 1.52 7.54 -11.51
CA GLY A 51 2.13 7.45 -12.83
C GLY A 51 1.51 6.31 -13.64
N GLY A 52 0.39 6.59 -14.32
CA GLY A 52 0.00 5.94 -15.58
C GLY A 52 -0.72 4.59 -15.51
N GLY A 53 -2.01 4.62 -15.18
CA GLY A 53 -2.94 3.50 -15.36
C GLY A 53 -4.38 3.95 -15.12
N ALA A 54 -4.91 4.75 -16.06
CA ALA A 54 -6.32 5.12 -16.23
C ALA A 54 -7.23 5.20 -14.98
N ALA A 55 -7.31 6.38 -14.38
CA ALA A 55 -8.60 6.93 -13.98
C ALA A 55 -8.68 8.31 -14.64
N GLY A 56 -9.31 8.33 -15.81
CA GLY A 56 -9.49 9.55 -16.59
C GLY A 56 -10.19 10.64 -15.77
N GLY A 57 -9.73 11.87 -15.93
CA GLY A 57 -10.66 12.99 -15.98
C GLY A 57 -11.54 12.75 -17.20
N GLY A 58 -12.78 12.40 -16.96
CA GLY A 58 -13.82 12.18 -17.95
C GLY A 58 -15.15 12.38 -17.26
N ASP A 59 -15.99 13.19 -17.86
CA ASP A 59 -17.32 13.58 -17.42
C ASP A 59 -18.13 12.41 -16.85
N VAL A 60 -18.83 12.66 -15.74
CA VAL A 60 -19.75 11.71 -15.11
C VAL A 60 -20.96 11.53 -16.04
N PRO A 61 -21.24 10.31 -16.57
CA PRO A 61 -22.56 10.03 -17.09
C PRO A 61 -23.49 9.69 -15.92
N GLU A 62 -24.66 10.32 -15.89
CA GLU A 62 -25.77 9.88 -15.06
C GLU A 62 -26.21 8.48 -15.50
N GLY A 63 -26.03 7.48 -14.63
CA GLY A 63 -26.72 6.19 -14.72
C GLY A 63 -25.81 4.96 -14.61
N GLY A 64 -25.91 4.26 -13.48
CA GLY A 64 -25.65 2.81 -13.41
C GLY A 64 -24.41 2.34 -12.63
N ALA A 65 -24.54 2.24 -11.31
CA ALA A 65 -24.06 1.15 -10.42
C ALA A 65 -23.94 1.68 -8.98
N ARG A 66 -24.46 0.96 -7.98
CA ARG A 66 -24.29 1.32 -6.56
C ARG A 66 -22.80 1.24 -6.20
N PRO A 67 -22.17 2.32 -5.68
CA PRO A 67 -20.82 2.25 -5.16
C PRO A 67 -20.77 1.28 -3.97
N LEU A 68 -19.74 0.44 -3.90
CA LEU A 68 -19.37 -0.24 -2.65
C LEU A 68 -19.18 0.80 -1.53
N PRO A 69 -19.46 0.46 -0.27
CA PRO A 69 -19.47 1.42 0.82
C PRO A 69 -18.08 2.06 0.95
N HIS A 70 -18.06 3.37 0.78
CA HIS A 70 -16.97 4.32 0.94
C HIS A 70 -15.70 3.76 1.60
N ARG A 71 -14.74 3.28 0.78
CA ARG A 71 -13.34 3.30 1.22
C ARG A 71 -12.95 4.78 1.38
N PRO A 72 -12.58 5.26 2.58
CA PRO A 72 -12.08 6.62 2.72
C PRO A 72 -10.87 6.77 1.80
N ARG A 73 -10.91 7.74 0.89
CA ARG A 73 -9.74 8.13 0.09
C ARG A 73 -8.68 8.63 1.08
N LEU A 74 -7.71 7.78 1.42
CA LEU A 74 -6.56 8.22 2.20
C LEU A 74 -5.88 9.34 1.39
N PRO A 75 -5.70 10.54 1.96
CA PRO A 75 -5.49 11.72 1.14
C PRO A 75 -4.09 11.81 0.54
N ARG A 76 -3.11 10.98 0.94
CA ARG A 76 -1.74 11.05 0.45
C ARG A 76 -1.07 9.68 0.40
N ARG A 77 -0.44 9.36 -0.73
CA ARG A 77 0.45 8.20 -0.89
C ARG A 77 1.77 8.49 -0.18
N PHE A 78 2.35 7.50 0.49
CA PHE A 78 3.51 7.67 1.38
C PHE A 78 4.70 8.33 0.66
N ARG A 79 5.08 7.79 -0.52
CA ARG A 79 6.17 8.36 -1.32
C ARG A 79 5.95 9.84 -1.67
N GLN A 80 4.72 10.21 -2.06
CA GLN A 80 4.39 11.58 -2.42
C GLN A 80 4.42 12.51 -1.21
N CYS A 81 3.99 12.02 -0.05
CA CYS A 81 4.05 12.77 1.20
C CYS A 81 5.50 13.12 1.57
N LEU A 82 6.41 12.15 1.49
CA LEU A 82 7.83 12.39 1.77
C LEU A 82 8.48 13.36 0.77
N LEU A 83 8.20 13.20 -0.53
CA LEU A 83 8.72 14.10 -1.57
C LEU A 83 8.20 15.54 -1.42
N ALA A 84 6.94 15.71 -1.00
CA ALA A 84 6.33 17.03 -0.84
C ALA A 84 6.91 17.82 0.35
N LEU A 85 7.45 17.13 1.37
CA LEU A 85 8.14 17.78 2.48
C LEU A 85 9.52 18.29 2.08
N ASN A 86 10.19 17.56 1.18
CA ASN A 86 11.50 17.93 0.61
C ASN A 86 12.55 18.31 1.67
N ASP A 87 12.54 17.64 2.82
CA ASP A 87 13.49 17.84 3.91
C ASP A 87 14.45 16.65 4.04
N THR A 88 15.56 16.86 4.75
CA THR A 88 16.61 15.83 4.94
C THR A 88 16.07 14.55 5.56
N ILE A 89 15.15 14.64 6.52
CA ILE A 89 14.63 13.49 7.28
C ILE A 89 13.66 12.69 6.42
N SER A 90 12.73 13.35 5.74
CA SER A 90 11.83 12.77 4.75
C SER A 90 12.59 12.06 3.64
N ASN A 91 13.70 12.67 3.18
CA ASN A 91 14.57 12.06 2.18
C ASN A 91 15.29 10.81 2.71
N ILE A 92 15.83 10.85 3.93
CA ILE A 92 16.44 9.68 4.56
C ILE A 92 15.40 8.55 4.74
N ILE A 93 14.19 8.88 5.20
CA ILE A 93 13.10 7.90 5.36
C ILE A 93 12.78 7.26 4.00
N GLY A 94 12.61 8.07 2.96
CA GLY A 94 12.33 7.59 1.61
C GLY A 94 13.43 6.69 1.06
N VAL A 95 14.69 7.11 1.15
CA VAL A 95 15.83 6.28 0.71
C VAL A 95 15.91 4.98 1.51
N THR A 96 15.73 5.05 2.83
CA THR A 96 15.81 3.87 3.70
C THR A 96 14.74 2.86 3.34
N PHE A 97 13.49 3.31 3.16
CA PHE A 97 12.36 2.43 2.87
C PHE A 97 12.40 1.83 1.46
N PHE A 98 12.57 2.67 0.44
CA PHE A 98 12.42 2.26 -0.96
C PHE A 98 13.73 1.77 -1.61
N ASN A 99 14.90 2.21 -1.13
CA ASN A 99 16.18 1.90 -1.79
C ASN A 99 17.07 0.97 -0.97
N LEU A 100 17.15 1.15 0.35
CA LEU A 100 18.05 0.35 1.19
C LEU A 100 17.38 -0.94 1.69
N LEU A 101 16.16 -0.84 2.20
CA LEU A 101 15.39 -2.00 2.67
C LEU A 101 14.60 -2.69 1.55
N GLU A 102 14.47 -2.02 0.40
CA GLU A 102 13.71 -2.48 -0.77
C GLU A 102 12.35 -3.07 -0.38
N VAL A 103 11.66 -2.38 0.54
CA VAL A 103 10.40 -2.86 1.11
C VAL A 103 9.39 -3.03 -0.03
N PRO A 104 8.89 -4.24 -0.29
CA PRO A 104 7.89 -4.43 -1.32
C PRO A 104 6.52 -3.91 -0.85
N CYS A 105 5.60 -3.73 -1.78
CA CYS A 105 4.17 -3.64 -1.46
C CYS A 105 3.44 -4.87 -2.00
N PHE A 106 2.14 -4.96 -1.77
CA PHE A 106 1.30 -5.95 -2.42
C PHE A 106 0.09 -5.31 -3.11
N VAL A 107 -0.41 -5.99 -4.14
CA VAL A 107 -1.74 -5.74 -4.70
C VAL A 107 -2.65 -6.93 -4.37
N LEU A 108 -3.95 -6.68 -4.27
CA LEU A 108 -4.94 -7.74 -4.11
C LEU A 108 -5.52 -8.12 -5.47
N GLU A 109 -5.41 -9.41 -5.81
CA GLU A 109 -5.93 -10.00 -7.04
C GLU A 109 -7.04 -10.99 -6.67
N GLU A 110 -8.18 -10.90 -7.35
CA GLU A 110 -9.30 -11.81 -7.15
C GLU A 110 -8.99 -13.16 -7.80
N SER A 111 -9.03 -14.24 -7.01
CA SER A 111 -8.82 -15.62 -7.49
C SER A 111 -9.95 -16.52 -6.98
N GLU A 112 -10.34 -17.50 -7.79
CA GLU A 112 -11.27 -18.54 -7.37
C GLU A 112 -10.51 -19.63 -6.61
N GLU A 113 -10.71 -19.67 -5.30
CA GLU A 113 -10.00 -20.58 -4.40
C GLU A 113 -10.97 -21.44 -3.60
N CYS A 114 -10.45 -22.49 -2.97
CA CYS A 114 -11.24 -23.28 -2.06
C CYS A 114 -11.51 -22.52 -0.75
N VAL A 115 -12.77 -22.14 -0.52
CA VAL A 115 -13.19 -21.42 0.69
C VAL A 115 -13.75 -22.34 1.78
N GLN A 116 -14.09 -23.57 1.41
CA GLN A 116 -14.60 -24.58 2.34
C GLN A 116 -14.04 -25.97 1.98
N TRP A 117 -13.42 -26.62 2.95
CA TRP A 117 -12.83 -27.94 2.80
C TRP A 117 -13.75 -29.02 3.34
N HIS A 118 -13.77 -30.17 2.68
CA HIS A 118 -14.29 -31.39 3.29
C HIS A 118 -13.30 -31.93 4.32
N TRP A 119 -13.82 -32.56 5.38
CA TRP A 119 -12.97 -33.11 6.44
C TRP A 119 -12.11 -34.30 5.96
N TRP A 120 -12.58 -35.07 4.97
CA TRP A 120 -11.85 -36.19 4.35
C TRP A 120 -10.88 -35.75 3.25
N GLY A 121 -10.74 -34.43 3.02
CA GLY A 121 -9.95 -33.86 1.94
C GLY A 121 -10.78 -33.55 0.69
N GLY A 122 -10.25 -32.62 -0.11
CA GLY A 122 -10.95 -32.04 -1.26
C GLY A 122 -11.75 -30.79 -0.90
N CYS A 123 -12.03 -29.98 -1.92
CA CYS A 123 -12.79 -28.75 -1.76
C CYS A 123 -14.30 -29.00 -1.86
N GLU A 124 -15.06 -28.53 -0.87
CA GLU A 124 -16.53 -28.56 -0.89
C GLU A 124 -17.10 -27.38 -1.68
N ARG A 125 -16.51 -26.19 -1.52
CA ARG A 125 -16.96 -24.97 -2.21
C ARG A 125 -15.80 -24.05 -2.57
N TYR A 126 -15.80 -23.65 -3.84
CA TYR A 126 -14.94 -22.60 -4.37
C TYR A 126 -15.60 -21.23 -4.23
N GLY A 127 -14.80 -20.19 -4.11
CA GLY A 127 -15.27 -18.82 -4.04
C GLY A 127 -14.16 -17.84 -4.40
N VAL A 128 -14.57 -16.66 -4.89
CA VAL A 128 -13.65 -15.58 -5.22
C VAL A 128 -13.12 -14.96 -3.92
N VAL A 129 -11.79 -14.97 -3.76
CA VAL A 129 -11.10 -14.39 -2.61
C VAL A 129 -9.97 -13.46 -3.07
N PRO A 130 -9.67 -12.39 -2.31
CA PRO A 130 -8.55 -11.52 -2.62
C PRO A 130 -7.23 -12.13 -2.12
N LEU A 131 -6.35 -12.48 -3.05
CA LEU A 131 -4.99 -12.95 -2.77
C LEU A 131 -3.97 -11.84 -2.97
N ALA A 132 -2.98 -11.77 -2.10
CA ALA A 132 -1.92 -10.78 -2.20
C ALA A 132 -0.83 -11.25 -3.16
N ARG A 133 -0.50 -10.40 -4.14
CA ARG A 133 0.69 -10.54 -4.96
C ARG A 133 1.70 -9.46 -4.61
N MET A 134 2.91 -9.88 -4.25
CA MET A 134 4.00 -8.97 -3.92
C MET A 134 4.49 -8.24 -5.17
N VAL A 135 4.78 -6.95 -5.02
CA VAL A 135 5.28 -6.06 -6.07
C VAL A 135 6.54 -5.36 -5.56
N GLN A 136 7.59 -5.41 -6.36
CA GLN A 136 8.79 -4.64 -6.11
C GLN A 136 8.53 -3.16 -6.41
N GLN A 137 8.90 -2.28 -5.49
CA GLN A 137 8.66 -0.85 -5.63
C GLN A 137 9.73 -0.17 -6.48
N SER A 138 9.35 0.93 -7.14
CA SER A 138 10.30 1.82 -7.83
C SER A 138 11.20 2.53 -6.83
N GLN A 139 12.45 2.78 -7.20
CA GLN A 139 13.39 3.55 -6.39
C GLN A 139 12.87 4.95 -6.03
N TYR A 140 13.23 5.39 -4.83
CA TYR A 140 13.00 6.74 -4.32
C TYR A 140 14.15 7.65 -4.74
N HIS A 141 13.84 8.58 -5.63
CA HIS A 141 14.74 9.62 -6.08
C HIS A 141 14.35 10.95 -5.42
N TYR A 142 15.22 11.45 -4.54
CA TYR A 142 15.16 12.81 -4.00
C TYR A 142 16.13 13.69 -4.80
N GLY A 143 15.66 14.80 -5.35
CA GLY A 143 16.51 15.72 -6.14
C GLY A 143 16.39 15.65 -7.66
N LEU A 144 15.39 14.95 -8.22
CA LEU A 144 14.97 15.18 -9.62
C LEU A 144 14.04 16.40 -9.69
N PRO A 145 14.22 17.33 -10.65
CA PRO A 145 13.27 18.40 -10.88
C PRO A 145 11.89 17.80 -11.15
N VAL A 146 10.85 18.42 -10.61
CA VAL A 146 9.48 18.19 -11.06
C VAL A 146 9.39 18.88 -12.41
N GLU A 147 9.55 18.13 -13.50
CA GLU A 147 8.95 18.53 -14.79
C GLU A 147 7.44 18.27 -14.76
#